data_AF-A0A917NFJ0-F1
#
_entry.id   AF-A0A917NFJ0-F1
#
_cell.length_a   1.000
_cell.length_b   1.000
_cell.length_c   1.000
_cell.angle_alpha   90.00
_cell.angle_beta   90.00
_cell.angle_gamma   90.00
#
_symmetry.space_group_name_H-M   'P 1'
#
loop_
_entity.id
_entity.type
_entity.pdbx_description
1 polymer ?
#
loop_
_entity_poly.entity_id
_entity_poly.type
_entity_poly.pdbx_seq_one_letter_code
_entity_poly.pdbx_strand_id
1 'polypeptide(L)'
;MMELGDERQWLVWLTEELVHTGHGREQVAAALIARLGADGARAADAEQAHDMAGRALQDFETLLCDRIVDRIGDAAAEQLETLVGNQRELLGALQADVSRIRLGELVRQIDGLASLHALGLPVELLTNLDDTADRECLSDLVREIDKLAQIRSLCLPTDAFDDVPATLVQAWFSQAVCSGPDELVHHPRALRLTLLSALCHGRRMEITDLLGSILVGLLHRIRTRAEHRLEQDNPAHPSSRQRADAVLHKLVRAALAHPDDTVRAALYPVVSERELRKLLAGDDYGTVQARRLRAALRGAYSAHHEQVVKLVLGSLEFRCADAGCWAVLAALGELAGDYTACWGSGRFYDSAQDLPLDEVVPPEWRAAVVGQEGRVDRAVFELCVLLAVRDLLCLRRIFLAGGGRWGEPGSLPMPVGALPGDAARVSRSRTVCAGEILA
;
A
#
# COMPACT_ATOMS: atom_id res chain seq x y z
N MET A 1 -32.43 -27.27 -23.61
CA MET A 1 -31.01 -26.86 -23.57
C MET A 1 -30.73 -26.16 -24.88
N MET A 2 -30.74 -24.84 -24.86
CA MET A 2 -30.37 -24.02 -26.01
C MET A 2 -28.84 -24.00 -26.01
N GLU A 3 -28.19 -24.52 -27.05
CA GLU A 3 -26.75 -24.33 -27.25
C GLU A 3 -26.52 -22.85 -27.59
N LEU A 4 -26.54 -22.02 -26.55
CA LEU A 4 -26.01 -20.67 -26.60
C LEU A 4 -24.51 -20.84 -26.90
N GLY A 5 -24.07 -20.35 -28.06
CA GLY A 5 -22.66 -20.38 -28.44
C GLY A 5 -21.75 -19.78 -27.36
N ASP A 6 -20.43 -20.02 -27.45
CA ASP A 6 -19.35 -19.58 -26.56
C ASP A 6 -19.81 -18.89 -25.25
N GLU A 7 -20.05 -19.69 -24.21
CA GLU A 7 -20.56 -19.31 -22.88
C GLU A 7 -19.89 -18.04 -22.31
N ARG A 8 -18.62 -17.83 -22.64
CA ARG A 8 -17.83 -16.63 -22.28
C ARG A 8 -18.35 -15.34 -22.90
N GLN A 9 -18.83 -15.37 -24.15
CA GLN A 9 -19.38 -14.20 -24.83
C GLN A 9 -20.72 -13.78 -24.23
N TRP A 10 -21.55 -14.75 -23.83
CA TRP A 10 -22.79 -14.45 -23.11
C TRP A 10 -22.53 -13.97 -21.69
N LEU A 11 -21.52 -14.52 -21.00
CA LEU A 11 -21.06 -14.00 -19.71
C LEU A 11 -20.63 -12.54 -19.79
N VAL A 12 -19.82 -12.18 -20.77
CA VAL A 12 -19.38 -10.79 -20.97
C VAL A 12 -20.58 -9.90 -21.28
N TRP A 13 -21.45 -10.28 -22.22
CA TRP A 13 -22.59 -9.45 -22.62
C TRP A 13 -23.65 -9.30 -21.52
N LEU A 14 -24.09 -10.40 -20.90
CA LEU A 14 -25.08 -10.37 -19.81
C LEU A 14 -24.58 -9.56 -18.63
N THR A 15 -23.29 -9.68 -18.33
CA THR A 15 -22.72 -8.91 -17.23
C THR A 15 -22.54 -7.44 -17.62
N GLU A 16 -22.13 -7.12 -18.85
CA GLU A 16 -22.11 -5.73 -19.34
C GLU A 16 -23.50 -5.08 -19.27
N GLU A 17 -24.56 -5.81 -19.63
CA GLU A 17 -25.96 -5.33 -19.54
C GLU A 17 -26.53 -5.28 -18.12
N LEU A 18 -26.09 -6.12 -17.20
CA LEU A 18 -26.50 -5.97 -15.78
C LEU A 18 -25.81 -4.75 -15.13
N VAL A 19 -24.65 -4.36 -15.65
CA VAL A 19 -23.72 -3.46 -14.98
C VAL A 19 -23.73 -2.04 -15.54
N HIS A 20 -23.60 -1.88 -16.86
CA HIS A 20 -23.36 -0.57 -17.48
C HIS A 20 -24.65 0.22 -17.67
N THR A 21 -25.76 -0.47 -17.87
CA THR A 21 -27.07 0.12 -18.12
C THR A 21 -27.91 0.21 -16.83
N GLY A 22 -27.44 -0.38 -15.72
CA GLY A 22 -28.16 -0.41 -14.45
C GLY A 22 -29.49 -1.14 -14.55
N HIS A 23 -29.60 -2.04 -15.53
CA HIS A 23 -30.85 -2.70 -15.83
C HIS A 23 -31.24 -3.66 -14.70
N GLY A 24 -32.47 -3.52 -14.20
CA GLY A 24 -33.06 -4.53 -13.32
C GLY A 24 -33.26 -5.85 -14.08
N ARG A 25 -33.48 -6.95 -13.35
CA ARG A 25 -33.71 -8.29 -13.94
C ARG A 25 -34.74 -8.30 -15.08
N GLU A 26 -35.81 -7.52 -14.97
CA GLU A 26 -36.82 -7.39 -16.02
C GLU A 26 -36.31 -6.71 -17.30
N GLN A 27 -35.43 -5.72 -17.15
CA GLN A 27 -34.85 -4.97 -18.27
C GLN A 27 -33.76 -5.79 -18.98
N VAL A 28 -32.99 -6.56 -18.24
CA VAL A 28 -32.04 -7.54 -18.83
C VAL A 28 -32.77 -8.70 -19.49
N ALA A 29 -33.87 -9.18 -18.91
CA ALA A 29 -34.73 -10.16 -19.57
C ALA A 29 -35.27 -9.61 -20.90
N ALA A 30 -35.73 -8.36 -20.93
CA ALA A 30 -36.18 -7.71 -22.16
C ALA A 30 -35.05 -7.56 -23.21
N ALA A 31 -33.84 -7.18 -22.78
CA ALA A 31 -32.67 -7.08 -23.65
C ALA A 31 -32.24 -8.44 -24.22
N LEU A 32 -32.29 -9.50 -23.39
CA LEU A 32 -31.98 -10.87 -23.79
C LEU A 32 -32.99 -11.37 -24.82
N ILE A 33 -34.28 -11.11 -24.63
CA ILE A 33 -35.33 -11.43 -25.62
C ILE A 33 -35.09 -10.70 -26.94
N ALA A 34 -34.75 -9.41 -26.89
CA ALA A 34 -34.46 -8.62 -28.09
C ALA A 34 -33.25 -9.17 -28.86
N ARG A 35 -32.19 -9.58 -28.15
CA ARG A 35 -30.97 -10.16 -28.75
C ARG A 35 -31.21 -11.54 -29.35
N LEU A 36 -31.96 -12.41 -28.66
CA LEU A 36 -32.37 -13.72 -29.19
C LEU A 36 -33.30 -13.60 -30.41
N GLY A 37 -34.15 -12.56 -30.45
CA GLY A 37 -35.01 -12.24 -31.59
C GLY A 37 -34.23 -11.78 -32.83
N ALA A 38 -33.11 -11.06 -32.63
CA ALA A 38 -32.22 -10.63 -33.71
C ALA A 38 -31.45 -11.80 -34.36
N ASP A 39 -31.13 -12.84 -33.60
CA ASP A 39 -30.46 -14.07 -34.06
C ASP A 39 -31.42 -15.12 -34.67
N GLY A 40 -32.70 -14.78 -34.83
CA GLY A 40 -33.66 -15.60 -35.59
C GLY A 40 -34.45 -16.64 -34.79
N ALA A 41 -34.48 -16.55 -33.46
CA ALA A 41 -35.36 -17.40 -32.65
C ALA A 41 -36.84 -17.05 -32.92
N ARG A 42 -37.62 -18.01 -33.43
CA ARG A 42 -39.07 -17.86 -33.68
C ARG A 42 -39.78 -17.41 -32.40
N ALA A 43 -40.62 -16.38 -32.55
CA ALA A 43 -41.40 -15.74 -31.49
C ALA A 43 -42.16 -16.76 -30.63
N ALA A 44 -41.62 -17.02 -29.44
CA ALA A 44 -42.42 -17.44 -28.30
C ALA A 44 -43.38 -16.30 -27.92
N ASP A 45 -44.51 -16.63 -27.29
CA ASP A 45 -45.39 -15.62 -26.69
C ASP A 45 -44.57 -14.70 -25.77
N ALA A 46 -44.90 -13.40 -25.67
CA ALA A 46 -44.08 -12.44 -24.94
C ALA A 46 -43.87 -12.84 -23.47
N GLU A 47 -44.88 -13.46 -22.86
CA GLU A 47 -44.83 -14.05 -21.51
C GLU A 47 -43.88 -15.26 -21.45
N GLN A 48 -43.94 -16.15 -22.44
CA GLN A 48 -43.04 -17.31 -22.53
C GLN A 48 -41.58 -16.92 -22.77
N ALA A 49 -41.35 -15.87 -23.56
CA ALA A 49 -40.02 -15.31 -23.80
C ALA A 49 -39.45 -14.67 -22.53
N HIS A 50 -40.30 -13.97 -21.76
CA HIS A 50 -39.92 -13.38 -20.48
C HIS A 50 -39.59 -14.45 -19.44
N ASP A 51 -40.42 -15.47 -19.29
CA ASP A 51 -40.16 -16.60 -18.40
C ASP A 51 -38.89 -17.37 -18.79
N MET A 52 -38.66 -17.55 -20.09
CA MET A 52 -37.45 -18.20 -20.59
C MET A 52 -36.20 -17.37 -20.31
N ALA A 53 -36.27 -16.05 -20.50
CA ALA A 53 -35.18 -15.15 -20.18
C ALA A 53 -34.89 -15.11 -18.67
N GLY A 54 -35.93 -15.07 -17.83
CA GLY A 54 -35.80 -15.16 -16.38
C GLY A 54 -35.13 -16.47 -15.92
N ARG A 55 -35.54 -17.62 -16.51
CA ARG A 55 -34.88 -18.91 -16.27
C ARG A 55 -33.42 -18.91 -16.73
N ALA A 56 -33.14 -18.40 -17.92
CA ALA A 56 -31.77 -18.32 -18.43
C ALA A 56 -30.86 -17.46 -17.55
N LEU A 57 -31.36 -16.33 -17.03
CA LEU A 57 -30.64 -15.49 -16.07
C LEU A 57 -30.40 -16.20 -14.73
N GLN A 58 -31.39 -16.94 -14.23
CA GLN A 58 -31.25 -17.70 -12.99
C GLN A 58 -30.25 -18.87 -13.14
N ASP A 59 -30.30 -19.59 -14.26
CA ASP A 59 -29.35 -20.67 -14.59
C ASP A 59 -27.93 -20.10 -14.71
N PHE A 60 -27.81 -18.95 -15.37
CA PHE A 60 -26.55 -18.23 -15.51
C PHE A 60 -25.95 -17.79 -14.16
N GLU A 61 -26.74 -17.18 -13.28
CA GLU A 61 -26.29 -16.79 -11.95
C GLU A 61 -25.85 -18.01 -11.13
N THR A 62 -26.55 -19.13 -11.27
CA THR A 62 -26.22 -20.39 -10.59
C THR A 62 -24.89 -20.94 -11.08
N LEU A 63 -24.68 -21.01 -12.40
CA LEU A 63 -23.41 -21.44 -13.01
C LEU A 63 -22.23 -20.56 -12.59
N LEU A 64 -22.45 -19.25 -12.50
CA LEU A 64 -21.43 -18.30 -12.07
C LEU A 64 -21.06 -18.53 -10.59
N CYS A 65 -22.06 -18.67 -9.72
CA CYS A 65 -21.83 -18.99 -8.31
C CYS A 65 -21.08 -20.32 -8.16
N ASP A 66 -21.48 -21.38 -8.87
CA ASP A 66 -20.82 -22.67 -8.83
C ASP A 66 -19.35 -22.57 -9.27
N ARG A 67 -19.06 -21.82 -10.34
CA ARG A 67 -17.68 -21.56 -10.79
C ARG A 67 -16.84 -20.83 -9.75
N ILE A 68 -17.42 -19.89 -9.01
CA ILE A 68 -16.72 -19.20 -7.92
C ILE A 68 -16.43 -20.19 -6.80
N VAL A 69 -17.40 -21.05 -6.43
CA VAL A 69 -17.20 -22.09 -5.42
C VAL A 69 -16.07 -23.05 -5.83
N ASP A 70 -16.03 -23.45 -7.09
CA ASP A 70 -14.95 -24.30 -7.61
C ASP A 70 -13.57 -23.61 -7.52
N ARG A 71 -13.51 -22.29 -7.76
CA ARG A 71 -12.26 -21.52 -7.67
C ARG A 71 -11.78 -21.34 -6.24
N ILE A 72 -12.67 -21.01 -5.30
CA ILE A 72 -12.29 -20.82 -3.89
C ILE A 72 -11.79 -22.12 -3.25
N GLY A 73 -12.29 -23.26 -3.72
CA GLY A 73 -11.91 -24.58 -3.25
C GLY A 73 -12.58 -24.97 -1.92
N ASP A 74 -12.56 -26.27 -1.62
CA ASP A 74 -13.30 -26.85 -0.49
C ASP A 74 -12.83 -26.32 0.87
N ALA A 75 -11.52 -26.13 1.06
CA ALA A 75 -10.97 -25.66 2.33
C ALA A 75 -11.46 -24.23 2.68
N ALA A 76 -11.42 -23.31 1.72
CA ALA A 76 -11.92 -21.95 1.93
C ALA A 76 -13.45 -21.94 2.08
N ALA A 77 -14.16 -22.78 1.32
CA ALA A 77 -15.61 -22.94 1.44
C ALA A 77 -16.02 -23.39 2.86
N GLU A 78 -15.33 -24.35 3.47
CA GLU A 78 -15.58 -24.77 4.85
C GLU A 78 -15.33 -23.66 5.88
N GLN A 79 -14.29 -22.85 5.68
CA GLN A 79 -14.02 -21.68 6.54
C GLN A 79 -15.14 -20.63 6.43
N LEU A 80 -15.65 -20.37 5.22
CA LEU A 80 -16.77 -19.45 5.01
C LEU A 80 -18.09 -19.98 5.60
N GLU A 81 -18.35 -21.29 5.54
CA GLU A 81 -19.51 -21.89 6.22
C GLU A 81 -19.37 -21.76 7.74
N THR A 82 -18.16 -21.95 8.27
CA THR A 82 -17.85 -21.75 9.70
C THR A 82 -18.04 -20.29 10.12
N LEU A 83 -17.68 -19.34 9.26
CA LEU A 83 -17.85 -17.91 9.48
C LEU A 83 -19.33 -17.57 9.75
N VAL A 84 -20.24 -18.07 8.91
CA VAL A 84 -21.69 -17.82 9.06
C VAL A 84 -22.31 -18.62 10.20
N GLY A 85 -21.92 -19.88 10.37
CA GLY A 85 -22.50 -20.76 11.37
C GLY A 85 -22.07 -20.43 12.79
N ASN A 86 -20.76 -20.23 13.00
CA ASN A 86 -20.12 -20.25 14.32
C ASN A 86 -19.39 -18.96 14.70
N GLN A 87 -19.07 -18.07 13.74
CA GLN A 87 -18.30 -16.84 14.00
C GLN A 87 -19.12 -15.58 13.68
N ARG A 88 -20.33 -15.48 14.23
CA ARG A 88 -21.27 -14.37 13.98
C ARG A 88 -20.69 -12.99 14.34
N GLU A 89 -19.86 -12.90 15.38
CA GLU A 89 -19.18 -11.65 15.76
C GLU A 89 -18.19 -11.19 14.69
N LEU A 90 -17.40 -12.12 14.15
CA LEU A 90 -16.47 -11.86 13.05
C LEU A 90 -17.23 -11.45 11.79
N LEU A 91 -18.30 -12.17 11.44
CA LEU A 91 -19.16 -11.81 10.33
C LEU A 91 -19.71 -10.38 10.48
N GLY A 92 -20.21 -10.02 11.67
CA GLY A 92 -20.66 -8.66 11.97
C GLY A 92 -19.55 -7.62 11.84
N ALA A 93 -18.32 -7.95 12.28
CA ALA A 93 -17.16 -7.07 12.14
C ALA A 93 -16.72 -6.86 10.68
N LEU A 94 -16.90 -7.88 9.82
CA LEU A 94 -16.66 -7.80 8.38
C LEU A 94 -17.79 -7.08 7.64
N GLN A 95 -19.04 -7.21 8.09
CA GLN A 95 -20.16 -6.45 7.51
C GLN A 95 -20.09 -4.97 7.88
N ALA A 96 -19.55 -4.63 9.05
CA ALA A 96 -19.34 -3.26 9.49
C ALA A 96 -18.36 -2.48 8.59
N ASP A 97 -18.59 -1.16 8.48
CA ASP A 97 -17.70 -0.28 7.75
C ASP A 97 -16.28 -0.25 8.33
N VAL A 98 -15.32 -0.04 7.44
CA VAL A 98 -13.92 0.17 7.81
C VAL A 98 -13.78 1.46 8.63
N SER A 99 -13.03 1.37 9.73
CA SER A 99 -12.84 2.48 10.67
C SER A 99 -12.26 3.73 9.99
N ARG A 100 -12.80 4.92 10.35
CA ARG A 100 -12.34 6.21 9.81
C ARG A 100 -11.15 6.75 10.59
N ILE A 101 -9.96 6.24 10.29
CA ILE A 101 -8.72 6.64 10.98
C ILE A 101 -8.20 7.97 10.42
N ARG A 102 -8.25 9.03 11.23
CA ARG A 102 -7.69 10.34 10.86
C ARG A 102 -6.19 10.35 11.12
N LEU A 103 -5.38 10.42 10.08
CA LEU A 103 -3.91 10.42 10.18
C LEU A 103 -3.35 11.48 11.16
N GLY A 104 -3.95 12.67 11.21
CA GLY A 104 -3.53 13.71 12.15
C GLY A 104 -3.69 13.32 13.62
N GLU A 105 -4.80 12.67 13.93
CA GLU A 105 -5.11 12.19 15.28
C GLU A 105 -4.27 10.98 15.64
N LEU A 106 -4.11 10.04 14.70
CA LEU A 106 -3.21 8.90 14.86
C LEU A 106 -1.78 9.34 15.22
N VAL A 107 -1.23 10.32 14.49
CA VAL A 107 0.13 10.84 14.76
C VAL A 107 0.21 11.52 16.12
N ARG A 108 -0.83 12.29 16.50
CA ARG A 108 -0.91 12.92 17.83
C ARG A 108 -0.89 11.86 18.94
N GLN A 109 -1.61 10.75 18.77
CA GLN A 109 -1.62 9.65 19.73
C GLN A 109 -0.25 8.97 19.84
N ILE A 110 0.42 8.71 18.70
CA ILE A 110 1.79 8.15 18.68
C ILE A 110 2.78 9.08 19.38
N ASP A 111 2.73 10.39 19.10
CA ASP A 111 3.58 11.40 19.74
C ASP A 111 3.30 11.53 21.24
N GLY A 112 2.04 11.37 21.66
CA GLY A 112 1.64 11.33 23.07
C GLY A 112 2.29 10.18 23.83
N LEU A 113 2.34 8.98 23.23
CA LEU A 113 3.03 7.82 23.82
C LEU A 113 4.53 8.08 24.01
N ALA A 114 5.18 8.72 23.03
CA ALA A 114 6.59 9.11 23.13
C ALA A 114 6.82 10.09 24.28
N SER A 115 5.90 11.02 24.49
CA SER A 115 5.97 12.02 25.55
C SER A 115 5.81 11.39 26.94
N LEU A 116 4.92 10.40 27.09
CA LEU A 116 4.71 9.67 28.35
C LEU A 116 5.89 8.76 28.71
N HIS A 117 6.46 8.06 27.72
CA HIS A 117 7.66 7.24 27.92
C HIS A 117 8.87 8.12 28.28
N ALA A 118 9.03 9.29 27.66
CA ALA A 118 10.08 10.24 28.01
C ALA A 118 9.97 10.76 29.47
N LEU A 119 8.77 10.72 30.06
CA LEU A 119 8.51 11.06 31.46
C LEU A 119 8.72 9.87 32.43
N GLY A 120 9.13 8.70 31.93
CA GLY A 120 9.37 7.50 32.75
C GLY A 120 8.10 6.86 33.32
N LEU A 121 6.93 7.16 32.74
CA LEU A 121 5.67 6.57 33.17
C LEU A 121 5.53 5.14 32.58
N PRO A 122 5.17 4.12 33.40
CA PRO A 122 4.97 2.76 32.92
C PRO A 122 3.97 2.68 31.77
N VAL A 123 4.36 2.08 30.65
CA VAL A 123 3.47 1.81 29.50
C VAL A 123 2.32 0.86 29.91
N GLU A 124 2.54 0.03 30.92
CA GLU A 124 1.56 -0.88 31.53
C GLU A 124 0.44 -0.15 32.31
N LEU A 125 0.63 1.11 32.73
CA LEU A 125 -0.47 1.91 33.31
C LEU A 125 -1.52 2.32 32.26
N LEU A 126 -1.27 1.98 30.99
CA LEU A 126 -2.11 2.33 29.86
C LEU A 126 -2.79 1.11 29.20
N THR A 127 -2.53 -0.11 29.66
CA THR A 127 -3.18 -1.35 29.19
C THR A 127 -4.54 -1.59 29.82
N ASN A 128 -4.97 -0.76 30.78
CA ASN A 128 -6.38 -0.66 31.17
C ASN A 128 -7.11 0.16 30.09
N LEU A 129 -7.42 -0.49 28.98
CA LEU A 129 -7.80 0.09 27.68
C LEU A 129 -9.30 0.36 27.51
N ASP A 130 -10.11 0.28 28.56
CA ASP A 130 -11.56 0.41 28.42
C ASP A 130 -12.09 1.86 28.52
N ASP A 131 -11.26 2.86 28.87
CA ASP A 131 -11.80 4.15 29.32
C ASP A 131 -11.07 5.43 28.88
N THR A 132 -10.48 5.48 27.68
CA THR A 132 -9.99 6.77 27.13
C THR A 132 -10.41 7.01 25.69
N ALA A 133 -11.42 7.87 25.50
CA ALA A 133 -11.81 8.45 24.21
C ALA A 133 -10.62 9.07 23.43
N ASP A 134 -9.49 9.32 24.11
CA ASP A 134 -8.27 9.88 23.55
C ASP A 134 -7.44 8.92 22.68
N ARG A 135 -7.79 7.62 22.56
CA ARG A 135 -6.99 6.60 21.82
C ARG A 135 -7.73 5.80 20.75
N GLU A 136 -8.87 6.30 20.29
CA GLU A 136 -9.73 5.62 19.32
C GLU A 136 -8.98 5.25 18.02
N CYS A 137 -8.20 6.17 17.44
CA CYS A 137 -7.50 5.92 16.17
C CYS A 137 -6.46 4.77 16.22
N LEU A 138 -5.71 4.61 17.32
CA LEU A 138 -4.77 3.48 17.46
C LEU A 138 -5.53 2.15 17.66
N SER A 139 -6.59 2.16 18.47
CA SER A 139 -7.45 0.97 18.66
C SER A 139 -8.12 0.57 17.35
N ASP A 140 -8.63 1.53 16.59
CA ASP A 140 -9.20 1.33 15.26
C ASP A 140 -8.17 0.74 14.29
N LEU A 141 -6.93 1.24 14.30
CA LEU A 141 -5.86 0.70 13.46
C LEU A 141 -5.60 -0.77 13.75
N VAL A 142 -5.44 -1.14 15.03
CA VAL A 142 -5.23 -2.53 15.45
C VAL A 142 -6.41 -3.40 15.03
N ARG A 143 -7.64 -2.92 15.24
CA ARG A 143 -8.86 -3.64 14.85
C ARG A 143 -8.93 -3.92 13.36
N GLU A 144 -8.60 -2.95 12.51
CA GLU A 144 -8.59 -3.16 11.06
C GLU A 144 -7.47 -4.13 10.64
N ILE A 145 -6.32 -4.11 11.32
CA ILE A 145 -5.24 -5.08 11.09
C ILE A 145 -5.67 -6.51 11.47
N ASP A 146 -6.33 -6.67 12.62
CA ASP A 146 -6.84 -7.97 13.07
C ASP A 146 -7.92 -8.52 12.12
N LYS A 147 -8.83 -7.67 11.64
CA LYS A 147 -9.81 -8.03 10.60
C LYS A 147 -9.11 -8.53 9.33
N LEU A 148 -8.07 -7.82 8.86
CA LEU A 148 -7.31 -8.25 7.67
C LEU A 148 -6.60 -9.60 7.89
N ALA A 149 -6.03 -9.82 9.07
CA ALA A 149 -5.41 -11.10 9.42
C ALA A 149 -6.44 -12.24 9.43
N GLN A 150 -7.63 -12.00 9.98
CA GLN A 150 -8.74 -12.96 9.96
C GLN A 150 -9.19 -13.27 8.54
N ILE A 151 -9.40 -12.26 7.68
CA ILE A 151 -9.75 -12.49 6.27
C ILE A 151 -8.68 -13.34 5.56
N ARG A 152 -7.39 -13.10 5.82
CA ARG A 152 -6.30 -13.88 5.22
C ARG A 152 -6.26 -15.33 5.69
N SER A 153 -6.62 -15.60 6.95
CA SER A 153 -6.70 -16.96 7.49
C SER A 153 -7.77 -17.83 6.80
N LEU A 154 -8.73 -17.21 6.10
CA LEU A 154 -9.71 -17.91 5.27
C LEU A 154 -9.09 -18.49 3.98
N CYS A 155 -7.83 -18.14 3.66
CA CYS A 155 -7.08 -18.65 2.51
C CYS A 155 -7.82 -18.52 1.17
N LEU A 156 -8.59 -17.44 1.00
CA LEU A 156 -9.32 -17.17 -0.24
C LEU A 156 -8.35 -16.87 -1.39
N PRO A 157 -8.53 -17.49 -2.57
CA PRO A 157 -7.73 -17.15 -3.74
C PRO A 157 -7.87 -15.68 -4.12
N THR A 158 -6.77 -15.06 -4.52
CA THR A 158 -6.77 -13.64 -4.92
C THR A 158 -7.46 -13.42 -6.27
N ASP A 159 -7.51 -14.45 -7.10
CA ASP A 159 -8.00 -14.50 -8.48
C ASP A 159 -9.43 -15.05 -8.60
N ALA A 160 -10.11 -15.32 -7.47
CA ALA A 160 -11.45 -15.90 -7.45
C ALA A 160 -12.46 -15.13 -8.31
N PHE A 161 -12.25 -13.82 -8.48
CA PHE A 161 -13.14 -12.90 -9.22
C PHE A 161 -12.52 -12.30 -10.49
N ASP A 162 -11.35 -12.75 -10.96
CA ASP A 162 -10.63 -12.08 -12.07
C ASP A 162 -11.42 -12.02 -13.39
N ASP A 163 -12.28 -13.01 -13.65
CA ASP A 163 -13.17 -13.05 -14.83
C ASP A 163 -14.57 -12.52 -14.54
N VAL A 164 -14.78 -11.93 -13.36
CA VAL A 164 -16.07 -11.39 -12.93
C VAL A 164 -16.00 -9.86 -12.93
N PRO A 165 -16.91 -9.18 -13.65
CA PRO A 165 -16.98 -7.73 -13.62
C PRO A 165 -17.09 -7.15 -12.21
N ALA A 166 -16.25 -6.17 -11.92
CA ALA A 166 -16.09 -5.60 -10.57
C ALA A 166 -17.40 -5.09 -9.94
N THR A 167 -18.32 -4.60 -10.77
CA THR A 167 -19.65 -4.12 -10.39
C THR A 167 -20.59 -5.23 -9.93
N LEU A 168 -20.50 -6.44 -10.50
CA LEU A 168 -21.25 -7.60 -10.02
C LEU A 168 -20.68 -8.08 -8.67
N VAL A 169 -19.35 -8.10 -8.54
CA VAL A 169 -18.68 -8.37 -7.25
C VAL A 169 -19.13 -7.35 -6.19
N GLN A 170 -19.24 -6.07 -6.56
CA GLN A 170 -19.76 -5.02 -5.67
C GLN A 170 -21.24 -5.18 -5.32
N ALA A 171 -22.06 -5.70 -6.23
CA ALA A 171 -23.46 -6.01 -5.94
C ALA A 171 -23.56 -7.15 -4.91
N TRP A 172 -22.79 -8.23 -5.08
CA TRP A 172 -22.73 -9.32 -4.09
C TRP A 172 -22.15 -8.88 -2.75
N PHE A 173 -21.11 -8.04 -2.78
CA PHE A 173 -20.58 -7.41 -1.56
C PHE A 173 -21.66 -6.62 -0.82
N SER A 174 -22.37 -5.73 -1.53
CA SER A 174 -23.44 -4.91 -0.95
C SER A 174 -24.57 -5.77 -0.38
N GLN A 175 -24.96 -6.83 -1.11
CA GLN A 175 -25.95 -7.79 -0.64
C GLN A 175 -25.48 -8.51 0.62
N ALA A 176 -24.23 -8.98 0.66
CA ALA A 176 -23.67 -9.66 1.81
C ALA A 176 -23.57 -8.75 3.05
N VAL A 177 -23.28 -7.45 2.87
CA VAL A 177 -23.27 -6.46 3.95
C VAL A 177 -24.67 -6.24 4.54
N CYS A 178 -25.70 -6.20 3.70
CA CYS A 178 -27.08 -5.97 4.15
C CYS A 178 -27.81 -7.22 4.65
N SER A 179 -27.31 -8.42 4.34
CA SER A 179 -27.98 -9.68 4.71
C SER A 179 -27.71 -10.06 6.17
N GLY A 180 -28.77 -10.43 6.90
CA GLY A 180 -28.61 -10.98 8.24
C GLY A 180 -27.93 -12.37 8.22
N PRO A 181 -27.28 -12.81 9.31
CA PRO A 181 -26.64 -14.13 9.38
C PRO A 181 -27.61 -15.27 9.04
N ASP A 182 -28.84 -15.18 9.54
CA ASP A 182 -29.86 -16.21 9.28
C ASP A 182 -30.31 -16.16 7.80
N GLU A 183 -30.45 -14.99 7.18
CA GLU A 183 -30.76 -14.87 5.75
C GLU A 183 -29.69 -15.51 4.88
N LEU A 184 -28.41 -15.28 5.22
CA LEU A 184 -27.28 -15.89 4.54
C LEU A 184 -27.34 -17.43 4.58
N VAL A 185 -27.67 -18.01 5.73
CA VAL A 185 -27.82 -19.48 5.90
C VAL A 185 -28.90 -20.05 4.98
N HIS A 186 -29.99 -19.31 4.73
CA HIS A 186 -31.11 -19.79 3.92
C HIS A 186 -30.85 -19.70 2.40
N HIS A 187 -29.81 -18.99 1.96
CA HIS A 187 -29.44 -18.99 0.54
C HIS A 187 -28.95 -20.37 0.08
N PRO A 188 -29.11 -20.70 -1.23
CA PRO A 188 -28.42 -21.84 -1.82
C PRO A 188 -26.91 -21.77 -1.55
N ARG A 189 -26.27 -22.93 -1.31
CA ARG A 189 -24.85 -23.00 -0.90
C ARG A 189 -23.93 -22.20 -1.82
N ALA A 190 -24.08 -22.34 -3.13
CA ALA A 190 -23.25 -21.64 -4.11
C ALA A 190 -23.36 -20.12 -4.01
N LEU A 191 -24.59 -19.61 -3.88
CA LEU A 191 -24.84 -18.18 -3.70
C LEU A 191 -24.31 -17.70 -2.35
N ARG A 192 -24.57 -18.42 -1.25
CA ARG A 192 -24.06 -18.05 0.08
C ARG A 192 -22.54 -17.92 0.08
N LEU A 193 -21.83 -18.91 -0.45
CA LEU A 193 -20.37 -18.88 -0.53
C LEU A 193 -19.87 -17.73 -1.41
N THR A 194 -20.52 -17.48 -2.55
CA THR A 194 -20.21 -16.36 -3.43
C THR A 194 -20.35 -15.00 -2.73
N LEU A 195 -21.46 -14.79 -2.01
CA LEU A 195 -21.70 -13.58 -1.22
C LEU A 195 -20.63 -13.36 -0.14
N LEU A 196 -20.28 -14.42 0.60
CA LEU A 196 -19.26 -14.34 1.66
C LEU A 196 -17.87 -14.12 1.10
N SER A 197 -17.53 -14.76 -0.02
CA SER A 197 -16.27 -14.50 -0.73
C SER A 197 -16.21 -13.06 -1.24
N ALA A 198 -17.31 -12.52 -1.77
CA ALA A 198 -17.38 -11.13 -2.22
C ALA A 198 -17.23 -10.15 -1.04
N LEU A 199 -17.87 -10.43 0.10
CA LEU A 199 -17.70 -9.67 1.35
C LEU A 199 -16.23 -9.62 1.78
N CYS A 200 -15.58 -10.77 1.86
CA CYS A 200 -14.18 -10.88 2.27
C CYS A 200 -13.23 -10.21 1.27
N HIS A 201 -13.51 -10.35 -0.04
CA HIS A 201 -12.75 -9.70 -1.10
C HIS A 201 -12.86 -8.17 -1.01
N GLY A 202 -14.07 -7.63 -0.91
CA GLY A 202 -14.32 -6.19 -0.77
C GLY A 202 -13.68 -5.61 0.49
N ARG A 203 -13.89 -6.24 1.66
CA ARG A 203 -13.30 -5.75 2.92
C ARG A 203 -11.78 -5.85 2.94
N ARG A 204 -11.19 -6.90 2.38
CA ARG A 204 -9.74 -6.98 2.20
C ARG A 204 -9.21 -5.81 1.37
N MET A 205 -9.88 -5.46 0.26
CA MET A 205 -9.49 -4.31 -0.56
C MET A 205 -9.58 -3.00 0.21
N GLU A 206 -10.69 -2.73 0.89
CA GLU A 206 -10.89 -1.47 1.62
C GLU A 206 -9.90 -1.30 2.79
N ILE A 207 -9.66 -2.38 3.56
CA ILE A 207 -8.72 -2.36 4.69
C ILE A 207 -7.28 -2.21 4.17
N THR A 208 -6.88 -3.00 3.16
CA THR A 208 -5.54 -2.88 2.55
C THR A 208 -5.32 -1.47 2.02
N ASP A 209 -6.36 -0.89 1.40
CA ASP A 209 -6.30 0.47 0.92
C ASP A 209 -6.07 1.44 2.09
N LEU A 210 -6.91 1.38 3.14
CA LEU A 210 -6.77 2.19 4.35
C LEU A 210 -5.34 2.14 4.89
N LEU A 211 -4.83 0.93 5.15
CA LEU A 211 -3.51 0.70 5.70
C LEU A 211 -2.40 1.24 4.80
N GLY A 212 -2.52 1.09 3.48
CA GLY A 212 -1.58 1.68 2.53
C GLY A 212 -1.55 3.22 2.60
N SER A 213 -2.70 3.88 2.78
CA SER A 213 -2.73 5.34 2.95
C SER A 213 -2.21 5.79 4.30
N ILE A 214 -2.44 5.02 5.36
CA ILE A 214 -1.86 5.26 6.68
C ILE A 214 -0.34 5.16 6.58
N LEU A 215 0.20 4.10 5.95
CA LEU A 215 1.63 3.92 5.74
C LEU A 215 2.24 5.10 4.99
N VAL A 216 1.73 5.42 3.80
CA VAL A 216 2.25 6.54 2.98
C VAL A 216 2.16 7.86 3.73
N GLY A 217 1.06 8.10 4.46
CA GLY A 217 0.84 9.29 5.26
C GLY A 217 1.79 9.42 6.45
N LEU A 218 2.02 8.32 7.20
CA LEU A 218 2.96 8.29 8.32
C LEU A 218 4.39 8.55 7.84
N LEU A 219 4.81 7.87 6.78
CA LEU A 219 6.16 8.02 6.21
C LEU A 219 6.39 9.42 5.67
N HIS A 220 5.37 10.04 5.04
CA HIS A 220 5.44 11.44 4.64
C HIS A 220 5.63 12.37 5.83
N ARG A 221 4.88 12.18 6.93
CA ARG A 221 5.03 13.00 8.14
C ARG A 221 6.38 12.83 8.81
N ILE A 222 6.92 11.61 8.86
CA ILE A 222 8.25 11.34 9.39
C ILE A 222 9.31 12.09 8.56
N ARG A 223 9.21 12.05 7.22
CA ARG A 223 10.08 12.82 6.33
C ARG A 223 10.02 14.32 6.61
N THR A 224 8.82 14.90 6.63
CA THR A 224 8.65 16.34 6.90
C THR A 224 9.17 16.72 8.28
N ARG A 225 9.01 15.86 9.28
CA ARG A 225 9.58 16.06 10.62
C ARG A 225 11.11 16.04 10.60
N ALA A 226 11.73 15.14 9.84
CA ALA A 226 13.19 15.11 9.68
C ALA A 226 13.71 16.39 9.00
N GLU A 227 13.05 16.82 7.93
CA GLU A 227 13.34 18.07 7.22
C GLU A 227 13.23 19.28 8.15
N HIS A 228 12.14 19.38 8.93
CA HIS A 228 11.95 20.47 9.88
C HIS A 228 12.98 20.47 11.02
N ARG A 229 13.36 19.30 11.55
CA ARG A 229 14.41 19.19 12.59
C ARG A 229 15.77 19.64 12.07
N LEU A 230 16.10 19.31 10.82
CA LEU A 230 17.32 19.80 10.14
C LEU A 230 17.34 21.32 10.02
N GLU A 231 16.20 21.94 9.75
CA GLU A 231 16.05 23.40 9.67
C GLU A 231 16.15 24.06 11.05
N GLN A 232 15.51 23.48 12.08
CA GLN A 232 15.49 24.02 13.44
C GLN A 232 16.84 23.95 14.16
N ASP A 233 17.65 22.93 13.91
CA ASP A 233 19.02 22.80 14.46
C ASP A 233 20.01 23.79 13.81
N ASN A 234 19.51 24.79 13.05
CA ASN A 234 20.29 25.85 12.42
C ASN A 234 20.03 27.29 12.96
N PRO A 235 20.02 27.57 14.27
CA PRO A 235 19.62 28.90 14.77
C PRO A 235 20.73 29.96 14.78
N ALA A 236 22.01 29.61 14.52
CA ALA A 236 23.12 30.55 14.74
C ALA A 236 24.06 30.77 13.54
N HIS A 237 23.99 29.97 12.48
CA HIS A 237 24.94 30.03 11.38
C HIS A 237 24.19 29.95 10.03
N PRO A 238 24.34 30.92 9.11
CA PRO A 238 23.78 30.77 7.76
C PRO A 238 24.22 29.44 7.18
N SER A 239 23.31 28.71 6.52
CA SER A 239 23.62 27.38 5.96
C SER A 239 24.89 27.48 5.11
N SER A 240 25.68 26.41 5.00
CA SER A 240 26.84 26.40 4.10
C SER A 240 26.45 26.90 2.71
N ARG A 241 25.27 26.52 2.22
CA ARG A 241 24.67 27.04 0.98
C ARG A 241 24.48 28.55 1.02
N GLN A 242 23.89 29.14 2.05
CA GLN A 242 23.75 30.60 2.14
C GLN A 242 25.10 31.34 2.22
N ARG A 243 26.10 30.79 2.92
CA ARG A 243 27.45 31.36 2.95
C ARG A 243 28.17 31.22 1.62
N ALA A 244 28.05 30.06 0.98
CA ALA A 244 28.59 29.78 -0.34
C ALA A 244 27.90 30.65 -1.40
N ASP A 245 26.58 30.83 -1.33
CA ASP A 245 25.78 31.68 -2.22
C ASP A 245 26.14 33.16 -2.05
N ALA A 246 26.35 33.62 -0.81
CA ALA A 246 26.81 34.98 -0.54
C ALA A 246 28.22 35.21 -1.08
N VAL A 247 29.12 34.24 -0.93
CA VAL A 247 30.47 34.28 -1.50
C VAL A 247 30.44 34.17 -3.03
N LEU A 248 29.58 33.32 -3.59
CA LEU A 248 29.38 33.15 -5.02
C LEU A 248 28.84 34.43 -5.64
N HIS A 249 27.83 35.07 -5.04
CA HIS A 249 27.32 36.36 -5.48
C HIS A 249 28.40 37.44 -5.48
N LYS A 250 29.25 37.48 -4.45
CA LYS A 250 30.40 38.40 -4.39
C LYS A 250 31.40 38.13 -5.51
N LEU A 251 31.74 36.86 -5.74
CA LEU A 251 32.67 36.44 -6.80
C LEU A 251 32.12 36.73 -8.19
N VAL A 252 30.84 36.42 -8.44
CA VAL A 252 30.16 36.69 -9.72
C VAL A 252 30.09 38.18 -9.98
N ARG A 253 29.73 39.00 -8.98
CA ARG A 253 29.74 40.46 -9.12
C ARG A 253 31.14 41.00 -9.42
N ALA A 254 32.17 40.48 -8.76
CA ALA A 254 33.55 40.88 -9.00
C ALA A 254 34.02 40.49 -10.42
N ALA A 255 33.70 39.29 -10.88
CA ALA A 255 34.00 38.82 -12.24
C ALA A 255 33.30 39.65 -13.32
N LEU A 256 32.04 40.05 -13.08
CA LEU A 256 31.28 40.90 -14.01
C LEU A 256 31.78 42.35 -14.03
N ALA A 257 32.31 42.86 -12.92
CA ALA A 257 32.85 44.22 -12.83
C ALA A 257 34.26 44.34 -13.44
N HIS A 258 35.02 43.25 -13.45
CA HIS A 258 36.43 43.21 -13.85
C HIS A 258 36.72 42.03 -14.81
N PRO A 259 36.21 42.06 -16.06
CA PRO A 259 36.27 40.92 -16.96
C PRO A 259 37.67 40.63 -17.53
N ASP A 260 38.50 41.65 -17.70
CA ASP A 260 39.84 41.53 -18.30
C ASP A 260 40.97 41.40 -17.26
N ASP A 261 40.64 41.52 -15.97
CA ASP A 261 41.61 41.45 -14.89
C ASP A 261 41.96 39.98 -14.55
N THR A 262 43.20 39.76 -14.08
CA THR A 262 43.58 38.43 -13.59
C THR A 262 42.71 38.01 -12.39
N VAL A 263 42.42 36.71 -12.25
CA VAL A 263 41.64 36.14 -11.15
C VAL A 263 42.09 36.65 -9.78
N ARG A 264 43.40 36.79 -9.58
CA ARG A 264 43.98 37.29 -8.33
C ARG A 264 43.68 38.77 -8.08
N ALA A 265 43.70 39.59 -9.12
CA ALA A 265 43.39 41.02 -9.02
C ALA A 265 41.87 41.26 -8.87
N ALA A 266 41.04 40.47 -9.55
CA ALA A 266 39.59 40.65 -9.56
C ALA A 266 38.87 40.05 -8.34
N LEU A 267 39.19 38.80 -7.94
CA LEU A 267 38.37 38.03 -6.99
C LEU A 267 38.89 38.05 -5.55
N TYR A 268 40.21 38.03 -5.36
CA TYR A 268 40.83 37.93 -4.03
C TYR A 268 40.74 39.19 -3.16
N PRO A 269 40.53 40.41 -3.70
CA PRO A 269 40.19 41.57 -2.86
C PRO A 269 38.79 41.44 -2.23
N VAL A 270 37.88 40.71 -2.88
CA VAL A 270 36.47 40.59 -2.46
C VAL A 270 36.27 39.39 -1.53
N VAL A 271 37.03 38.31 -1.73
CA VAL A 271 36.99 37.10 -0.91
C VAL A 271 38.42 36.62 -0.65
N SER A 272 38.79 36.48 0.63
CA SER A 272 40.16 36.09 0.97
C SER A 272 40.46 34.63 0.61
N GLU A 273 41.71 34.32 0.30
CA GLU A 273 42.15 32.93 0.08
C GLU A 273 41.88 32.03 1.31
N ARG A 274 41.93 32.62 2.50
CA ARG A 274 41.61 31.94 3.76
C ARG A 274 40.12 31.61 3.87
N GLU A 275 39.23 32.49 3.39
CA GLU A 275 37.79 32.19 3.29
C GLU A 275 37.50 31.10 2.26
N LEU A 276 38.11 31.17 1.08
CA LEU A 276 37.99 30.12 0.06
C LEU A 276 38.51 28.78 0.57
N ARG A 277 39.67 28.77 1.26
CA ARG A 277 40.19 27.56 1.92
C ARG A 277 39.29 27.07 3.04
N LYS A 278 38.61 27.95 3.80
CA LYS A 278 37.61 27.54 4.80
C LYS A 278 36.35 26.95 4.18
N LEU A 279 35.94 27.42 2.99
CA LEU A 279 34.87 26.82 2.22
C LEU A 279 35.27 25.45 1.66
N LEU A 280 36.54 25.29 1.26
CA LEU A 280 37.11 24.03 0.77
C LEU A 280 37.46 23.03 1.87
N ALA A 281 37.83 23.48 3.08
CA ALA A 281 38.13 22.64 4.26
C ALA A 281 36.87 21.99 4.86
N GLY A 282 35.87 21.72 4.02
CA GLY A 282 34.55 21.21 4.36
C GLY A 282 34.53 19.78 4.92
N ASP A 283 35.67 19.15 5.21
CA ASP A 283 35.71 17.81 5.81
C ASP A 283 35.14 17.81 7.25
N ASP A 284 35.43 18.83 8.06
CA ASP A 284 34.81 18.99 9.38
C ASP A 284 33.35 19.47 9.30
N TYR A 285 33.02 20.26 8.27
CA TYR A 285 31.64 20.71 8.06
C TYR A 285 30.74 19.56 7.58
N GLY A 286 31.23 18.73 6.68
CA GLY A 286 30.54 17.55 6.15
C GLY A 286 30.28 16.51 7.23
N THR A 287 31.26 16.25 8.10
CA THR A 287 31.07 15.32 9.23
C THR A 287 30.11 15.86 10.29
N VAL A 288 30.16 17.16 10.62
CA VAL A 288 29.19 17.81 11.51
C VAL A 288 27.79 17.81 10.91
N GLN A 289 27.64 18.14 9.63
CA GLN A 289 26.36 18.13 8.92
C GLN A 289 25.78 16.72 8.84
N ALA A 290 26.61 15.72 8.53
CA ALA A 290 26.20 14.32 8.53
C ALA A 290 25.76 13.83 9.91
N ARG A 291 26.44 14.26 10.99
CA ARG A 291 26.02 13.96 12.37
C ARG A 291 24.67 14.60 12.70
N ARG A 292 24.45 15.86 12.30
CA ARG A 292 23.17 16.56 12.49
C ARG A 292 22.04 15.88 11.71
N LEU A 293 22.28 15.56 10.45
CA LEU A 293 21.33 14.83 9.62
C LEU A 293 20.99 13.46 10.22
N ARG A 294 21.99 12.70 10.66
CA ARG A 294 21.79 11.43 11.37
C ARG A 294 20.95 11.62 12.65
N ALA A 295 21.19 12.68 13.42
CA ALA A 295 20.42 12.98 14.63
C ALA A 295 18.97 13.39 14.32
N ALA A 296 18.75 14.21 13.29
CA ALA A 296 17.43 14.63 12.85
C ALA A 296 16.60 13.46 12.30
N LEU A 297 17.19 12.60 11.48
CA LEU A 297 16.56 11.39 10.94
C LEU A 297 16.17 10.43 12.06
N ARG A 298 17.08 10.15 13.01
CA ARG A 298 16.76 9.35 14.21
C ARG A 298 15.65 9.97 15.05
N GLY A 299 15.71 11.28 15.29
CA GLY A 299 14.71 11.97 16.10
C GLY A 299 13.33 12.05 15.44
N ALA A 300 13.26 11.91 14.11
CA ALA A 300 12.01 11.85 13.37
C ALA A 300 11.39 10.45 13.39
N TYR A 301 12.21 9.40 13.35
CA TYR A 301 11.81 8.00 13.40
C TYR A 301 12.00 7.43 14.82
N SER A 302 11.13 7.84 15.74
CA SER A 302 11.18 7.37 17.13
C SER A 302 10.71 5.91 17.27
N ALA A 303 11.08 5.25 18.37
CA ALA A 303 10.68 3.87 18.66
C ALA A 303 9.16 3.61 18.55
N HIS A 304 8.32 4.60 18.89
CA HIS A 304 6.86 4.47 18.76
C HIS A 304 6.37 4.58 17.31
N HIS A 305 7.00 5.43 16.48
CA HIS A 305 6.71 5.45 15.05
C HIS A 305 7.16 4.15 14.41
N GLU A 306 8.34 3.67 14.81
CA GLU A 306 8.88 2.39 14.39
C GLU A 306 7.91 1.24 14.73
N GLN A 307 7.39 1.14 15.95
CA GLN A 307 6.40 0.12 16.35
C GLN A 307 5.13 0.15 15.49
N VAL A 308 4.53 1.31 15.28
CA VAL A 308 3.30 1.41 14.47
C VAL A 308 3.58 1.12 13.00
N VAL A 309 4.70 1.60 12.46
CA VAL A 309 5.11 1.28 11.08
C VAL A 309 5.30 -0.22 10.92
N LYS A 310 5.97 -0.90 11.87
CA LYS A 310 6.12 -2.37 11.84
C LYS A 310 4.79 -3.09 11.82
N LEU A 311 3.86 -2.67 12.67
CA LEU A 311 2.53 -3.27 12.74
C LEU A 311 1.81 -3.15 11.39
N VAL A 312 1.84 -1.97 10.77
CA VAL A 312 1.23 -1.76 9.45
C VAL A 312 1.96 -2.56 8.37
N LEU A 313 3.29 -2.55 8.34
CA LEU A 313 4.08 -3.30 7.34
C LEU A 313 3.84 -4.81 7.42
N GLY A 314 3.83 -5.39 8.62
CA GLY A 314 3.57 -6.82 8.82
C GLY A 314 2.18 -7.26 8.36
N SER A 315 1.24 -6.31 8.29
CA SER A 315 -0.11 -6.54 7.77
C SER A 315 -0.25 -6.31 6.27
N LEU A 316 0.79 -5.92 5.54
CA LEU A 316 0.72 -5.63 4.10
C LEU A 316 1.60 -6.61 3.30
N GLU A 317 1.11 -7.03 2.13
CA GLU A 317 1.87 -7.82 1.17
C GLU A 317 2.31 -6.91 0.02
N PHE A 318 3.63 -6.80 -0.18
CA PHE A 318 4.21 -5.94 -1.20
C PHE A 318 4.59 -6.76 -2.43
N ARG A 319 4.20 -6.27 -3.60
CA ARG A 319 4.57 -6.82 -4.91
C ARG A 319 5.22 -5.73 -5.75
N CYS A 320 6.08 -6.12 -6.69
CA CYS A 320 6.65 -5.18 -7.66
C CYS A 320 6.24 -5.52 -9.08
N ALA A 321 6.05 -4.49 -9.89
CA ALA A 321 5.79 -4.62 -11.32
C ALA A 321 7.08 -4.84 -12.11
N ASP A 322 8.22 -4.32 -11.61
CA ASP A 322 9.48 -4.30 -12.34
C ASP A 322 10.68 -4.72 -11.48
N ALA A 323 11.71 -5.23 -12.15
CA ALA A 323 12.89 -5.76 -11.46
C ALA A 323 13.75 -4.68 -10.75
N GLY A 324 13.58 -3.41 -11.10
CA GLY A 324 14.31 -2.31 -10.46
C GLY A 324 13.88 -2.05 -9.02
N CYS A 325 12.77 -2.63 -8.55
CA CYS A 325 12.30 -2.51 -7.18
C CYS A 325 12.83 -3.63 -6.25
N TRP A 326 13.52 -4.64 -6.78
CA TRP A 326 13.97 -5.81 -6.01
C TRP A 326 14.88 -5.45 -4.84
N ALA A 327 15.83 -4.55 -5.06
CA ALA A 327 16.76 -4.13 -4.01
C ALA A 327 16.02 -3.52 -2.81
N VAL A 328 15.02 -2.67 -3.07
CA VAL A 328 14.20 -2.03 -2.03
C VAL A 328 13.29 -3.04 -1.34
N LEU A 329 12.65 -3.95 -2.09
CA LEU A 329 11.80 -5.00 -1.51
C LEU A 329 12.60 -6.04 -0.71
N ALA A 330 13.80 -6.40 -1.15
CA ALA A 330 14.69 -7.28 -0.41
C ALA A 330 15.10 -6.62 0.91
N ALA A 331 15.51 -5.34 0.88
CA ALA A 331 15.79 -4.59 2.10
C ALA A 331 14.56 -4.52 3.02
N LEU A 332 13.37 -4.25 2.47
CA LEU A 332 12.12 -4.27 3.25
C LEU A 332 11.82 -5.65 3.86
N GLY A 333 12.09 -6.73 3.13
CA GLY A 333 11.93 -8.11 3.57
C GLY A 333 12.88 -8.46 4.73
N GLU A 334 14.14 -8.05 4.64
CA GLU A 334 15.10 -8.18 5.75
C GLU A 334 14.63 -7.41 6.99
N LEU A 335 14.14 -6.17 6.81
CA LEU A 335 13.56 -5.42 7.93
C LEU A 335 12.37 -6.17 8.55
N ALA A 336 11.44 -6.67 7.72
CA ALA A 336 10.27 -7.40 8.16
C ALA A 336 10.60 -8.75 8.84
N GLY A 337 11.58 -9.50 8.32
CA GLY A 337 12.08 -10.74 8.91
C GLY A 337 12.77 -10.50 10.25
N ASP A 338 13.64 -9.49 10.32
CA ASP A 338 14.32 -9.03 11.55
C ASP A 338 13.34 -8.50 12.61
N TYR A 339 12.11 -8.13 12.25
CA TYR A 339 11.09 -7.70 13.20
C TYR A 339 10.42 -8.84 13.95
N THR A 340 10.62 -10.09 13.52
CA THR A 340 10.03 -11.29 14.16
C THR A 340 11.08 -12.19 14.82
N ALA A 341 12.32 -12.19 14.32
CA ALA A 341 13.45 -12.80 14.99
C ALA A 341 14.12 -11.77 15.91
N CYS A 342 14.23 -12.06 17.20
CA CYS A 342 15.06 -11.31 18.14
C CYS A 342 16.55 -11.43 17.74
N TRP A 343 16.98 -10.71 16.71
CA TRP A 343 18.37 -10.59 16.27
C TRP A 343 18.81 -9.13 16.35
N GLY A 344 19.65 -8.86 17.36
CA GLY A 344 20.46 -7.65 17.51
C GLY A 344 19.71 -6.35 17.79
N SER A 345 19.68 -5.94 19.07
CA SER A 345 19.48 -4.55 19.55
C SER A 345 20.65 -3.61 19.13
N GLY A 346 21.27 -3.90 17.99
CA GLY A 346 22.47 -3.26 17.50
C GLY A 346 22.15 -1.93 16.83
N ARG A 347 22.89 -0.90 17.20
CA ARG A 347 22.79 0.44 16.62
C ARG A 347 23.25 0.50 15.15
N PHE A 348 23.99 -0.51 14.70
CA PHE A 348 24.62 -0.56 13.38
C PHE A 348 24.46 -1.95 12.77
N TYR A 349 24.42 -2.04 11.43
CA TYR A 349 24.66 -3.30 10.73
C TYR A 349 26.14 -3.65 10.74
N ASP A 350 26.45 -4.94 10.83
CA ASP A 350 27.82 -5.46 10.93
C ASP A 350 28.62 -5.28 9.61
N SER A 351 27.95 -5.25 8.45
CA SER A 351 28.58 -5.01 7.15
C SER A 351 27.69 -4.15 6.23
N ALA A 352 28.33 -3.24 5.47
CA ALA A 352 27.68 -2.45 4.43
C ALA A 352 27.63 -3.15 3.07
N GLN A 353 28.37 -4.25 2.89
CA GLN A 353 28.61 -4.87 1.57
C GLN A 353 27.36 -5.54 0.98
N ASP A 354 26.44 -5.98 1.83
CA ASP A 354 25.24 -6.70 1.42
C ASP A 354 23.99 -5.79 1.36
N LEU A 355 24.14 -4.51 1.70
CA LEU A 355 23.02 -3.56 1.74
C LEU A 355 22.91 -2.76 0.42
N PRO A 356 21.70 -2.58 -0.12
CA PRO A 356 21.46 -1.81 -1.36
C PRO A 356 21.54 -0.29 -1.11
N LEU A 357 22.73 0.20 -0.75
CA LEU A 357 22.93 1.60 -0.39
C LEU A 357 22.72 2.56 -1.57
N ASP A 358 23.01 2.13 -2.80
CA ASP A 358 22.91 3.00 -3.99
C ASP A 358 21.44 3.18 -4.43
N GLU A 359 20.62 2.16 -4.23
CA GLU A 359 19.21 2.16 -4.59
C GLU A 359 18.32 2.78 -3.51
N VAL A 360 18.71 2.65 -2.24
CA VAL A 360 17.90 3.06 -1.09
C VAL A 360 18.28 4.43 -0.53
N VAL A 361 19.59 4.73 -0.45
CA VAL A 361 20.06 5.90 0.30
C VAL A 361 20.30 7.08 -0.66
N PRO A 362 19.59 8.21 -0.49
CA PRO A 362 19.86 9.42 -1.26
C PRO A 362 21.34 9.83 -1.14
N PRO A 363 21.99 10.28 -2.22
CA PRO A 363 23.43 10.59 -2.20
C PRO A 363 23.77 11.66 -1.14
N GLU A 364 22.88 12.63 -0.93
CA GLU A 364 22.99 13.64 0.12
C GLU A 364 22.95 13.09 1.55
N TRP A 365 22.38 11.90 1.77
CA TRP A 365 22.23 11.28 3.09
C TRP A 365 23.27 10.20 3.36
N ARG A 366 24.07 9.83 2.35
CA ARG A 366 25.03 8.72 2.44
C ARG A 366 26.04 8.89 3.59
N ALA A 367 26.54 10.10 3.80
CA ALA A 367 27.46 10.40 4.92
C ALA A 367 26.79 10.32 6.31
N ALA A 368 25.46 10.46 6.38
CA ALA A 368 24.67 10.29 7.60
C ALA A 368 24.27 8.83 7.85
N VAL A 369 24.20 8.00 6.81
CA VAL A 369 23.89 6.56 6.93
C VAL A 369 25.16 5.75 7.22
N VAL A 370 26.22 5.98 6.45
CA VAL A 370 27.50 5.24 6.57
C VAL A 370 28.47 6.04 7.44
N GLY A 371 28.95 5.43 8.52
CA GLY A 371 29.98 6.01 9.39
C GLY A 371 31.38 5.94 8.78
N GLN A 372 32.35 6.61 9.42
CA GLN A 372 33.76 6.64 8.96
C GLN A 372 34.43 5.25 8.92
N GLU A 373 33.93 4.30 9.71
CA GLU A 373 34.41 2.92 9.78
C GLU A 373 33.65 1.96 8.83
N GLY A 374 32.82 2.49 7.94
CA GLY A 374 31.98 1.68 7.04
C GLY A 374 30.74 1.07 7.69
N ARG A 375 30.53 1.27 9.00
CA ARG A 375 29.34 0.82 9.73
C ARG A 375 28.09 1.58 9.29
N VAL A 376 27.00 0.87 9.04
CA VAL A 376 25.72 1.46 8.60
C VAL A 376 24.80 1.66 9.79
N ASP A 377 24.29 2.88 9.96
CA ASP A 377 23.35 3.23 11.01
C ASP A 377 21.97 2.61 10.75
N ARG A 378 21.57 1.64 11.58
CA ARG A 378 20.37 0.81 11.34
C ARG A 378 19.09 1.64 11.20
N ALA A 379 18.77 2.45 12.20
CA ALA A 379 17.54 3.26 12.22
C ALA A 379 17.47 4.26 11.06
N VAL A 380 18.62 4.82 10.64
CA VAL A 380 18.65 5.78 9.53
C VAL A 380 18.54 5.07 8.18
N PHE A 381 19.17 3.90 8.03
CA PHE A 381 19.01 3.06 6.84
C PHE A 381 17.57 2.55 6.71
N GLU A 382 16.99 2.04 7.78
CA GLU A 382 15.58 1.64 7.87
C GLU A 382 14.65 2.76 7.38
N LEU A 383 14.83 3.98 7.88
CA LEU A 383 14.06 5.12 7.42
C LEU A 383 14.24 5.38 5.92
N CYS A 384 15.45 5.23 5.37
CA CYS A 384 15.68 5.36 3.92
C CYS A 384 14.92 4.29 3.13
N VAL A 385 14.95 3.02 3.57
CA VAL A 385 14.19 1.93 2.94
C VAL A 385 12.70 2.28 2.92
N LEU A 386 12.16 2.71 4.05
CA LEU A 386 10.74 3.05 4.17
C LEU A 386 10.35 4.20 3.24
N LEU A 387 11.17 5.25 3.15
CA LEU A 387 10.92 6.37 2.26
C LEU A 387 11.00 5.96 0.78
N ALA A 388 11.94 5.07 0.43
CA ALA A 388 12.01 4.50 -0.91
C ALA A 388 10.76 3.67 -1.24
N VAL A 389 10.27 2.83 -0.32
CA VAL A 389 9.01 2.08 -0.47
C VAL A 389 7.83 3.02 -0.68
N ARG A 390 7.73 4.09 0.11
CA ARG A 390 6.67 5.10 -0.02
C ARG A 390 6.69 5.77 -1.40
N ASP A 391 7.88 6.15 -1.88
CA ASP A 391 8.01 6.78 -3.20
C ASP A 391 7.66 5.79 -4.32
N LEU A 392 8.07 4.52 -4.21
CA LEU A 392 7.75 3.47 -5.19
C LEU A 392 6.26 3.05 -5.18
N LEU A 393 5.59 3.08 -4.02
CA LEU A 393 4.14 2.93 -3.91
C LEU A 393 3.40 4.07 -4.60
N CYS A 394 3.82 5.32 -4.36
CA CYS A 394 3.24 6.48 -5.03
C CYS A 394 3.44 6.45 -6.55
N LEU A 395 4.56 5.91 -7.02
CA LEU A 395 4.85 5.70 -8.45
C LEU A 395 4.14 4.46 -9.04
N ARG A 396 3.42 3.67 -8.23
CA ARG A 396 2.81 2.38 -8.61
C ARG A 396 3.79 1.33 -9.17
N ARG A 397 5.07 1.43 -8.82
CA ARG A 397 6.09 0.41 -9.17
C ARG A 397 6.10 -0.74 -8.16
N ILE A 398 5.85 -0.39 -6.90
CA ILE A 398 5.43 -1.33 -5.85
C ILE A 398 3.92 -1.16 -5.67
N PHE A 399 3.23 -2.27 -5.39
CA PHE A 399 1.81 -2.30 -5.11
C PHE A 399 1.50 -3.28 -3.97
N LEU A 400 0.31 -3.15 -3.40
CA LEU A 400 -0.17 -3.95 -2.28
C LEU A 400 -1.11 -5.03 -2.79
N ALA A 401 -0.78 -6.29 -2.52
CA ALA A 401 -1.64 -7.40 -2.93
C ALA A 401 -3.00 -7.33 -2.22
N GLY A 402 -4.07 -7.53 -2.99
CA GLY A 402 -5.43 -7.43 -2.46
C GLY A 402 -5.86 -6.01 -2.11
N GLY A 403 -5.15 -4.97 -2.54
CA GLY A 403 -5.59 -3.57 -2.49
C GLY A 403 -6.32 -3.16 -3.77
N GLY A 404 -7.15 -2.10 -3.68
CA GLY A 404 -7.80 -1.48 -4.83
C GLY A 404 -6.94 -0.33 -5.36
N ARG A 405 -6.95 0.82 -4.67
CA ARG A 405 -6.16 1.99 -5.06
C ARG A 405 -4.66 1.71 -5.04
N TRP A 406 -4.19 0.91 -4.09
CA TRP A 406 -2.78 0.54 -3.97
C TRP A 406 -2.47 -0.81 -4.64
N GLY A 407 -3.46 -1.44 -5.29
CA GLY A 407 -3.34 -2.72 -5.97
C GLY A 407 -2.51 -2.67 -7.25
N GLU A 408 -2.43 -3.81 -7.92
CA GLU A 408 -1.72 -3.95 -9.19
C GLU A 408 -2.20 -2.87 -10.17
N PRO A 409 -1.28 -2.07 -10.77
CA PRO A 409 -1.68 -1.13 -11.80
C PRO A 409 -2.27 -1.92 -12.96
N GLY A 410 -3.54 -1.66 -13.29
CA GLY A 410 -4.18 -2.27 -14.46
C GLY A 410 -3.30 -2.06 -15.69
N SER A 411 -3.11 -3.11 -16.49
CA SER A 411 -2.37 -3.00 -17.75
C SER A 411 -2.93 -1.80 -18.51
N LEU A 412 -2.08 -0.79 -18.75
CA LEU A 412 -2.46 0.30 -19.64
C LEU A 412 -2.92 -0.36 -20.94
N PRO A 413 -4.09 -0.02 -21.51
CA PRO A 413 -4.46 -0.53 -22.81
C PRO A 413 -3.33 -0.18 -23.76
N MET A 414 -2.64 -1.20 -24.25
CA MET A 414 -1.58 -1.03 -25.23
C MET A 414 -2.15 -0.18 -26.37
N PRO A 415 -1.42 0.84 -26.85
CA PRO A 415 -1.86 1.58 -28.02
C PRO A 415 -2.14 0.58 -29.14
N VAL A 416 -3.34 0.66 -29.72
CA VAL A 416 -3.83 -0.20 -30.79
C VAL A 416 -2.77 -0.22 -31.91
N GLY A 417 -2.03 -1.32 -32.03
CA GLY A 417 -0.98 -1.48 -33.06
C GLY A 417 0.25 -2.31 -32.70
N ALA A 418 0.45 -2.74 -31.45
CA ALA A 418 1.59 -3.61 -31.11
C ALA A 418 1.32 -5.08 -31.50
N LEU A 419 2.22 -5.65 -32.32
CA LEU A 419 2.13 -7.02 -32.84
C LEU A 419 2.26 -8.09 -31.73
N PRO A 420 1.72 -9.31 -31.91
CA PRO A 420 1.53 -10.32 -30.85
C PRO A 420 2.82 -11.05 -30.39
N GLY A 421 4.00 -10.45 -30.57
CA GLY A 421 5.29 -11.09 -30.27
C GLY A 421 5.82 -10.88 -28.85
N ASP A 422 5.39 -9.84 -28.14
CA ASP A 422 5.97 -9.44 -26.85
C ASP A 422 5.16 -9.89 -25.61
N ALA A 423 4.00 -10.52 -25.80
CA ALA A 423 3.13 -10.95 -24.70
C ALA A 423 3.68 -12.13 -23.87
N ALA A 424 4.73 -12.82 -24.33
CA ALA A 424 5.22 -14.04 -23.70
C ALA A 424 6.29 -13.85 -22.60
N ARG A 425 6.55 -12.62 -22.13
CA ARG A 425 7.57 -12.36 -21.08
C ARG A 425 7.07 -11.64 -19.82
N VAL A 426 5.77 -11.44 -19.65
CA VAL A 426 5.21 -10.78 -18.47
C VAL A 426 4.38 -11.77 -17.67
N SER A 427 5.03 -12.52 -16.78
CA SER A 427 4.39 -13.14 -15.60
C SER A 427 5.40 -14.01 -14.84
N ARG A 428 6.41 -13.35 -14.28
CA ARG A 428 7.01 -13.83 -13.03
C ARG A 428 7.11 -12.63 -12.09
N SER A 429 5.95 -12.11 -11.70
CA SER A 429 5.84 -11.36 -10.46
C SER A 429 6.28 -12.29 -9.35
N ARG A 430 7.43 -11.99 -8.73
CA ARG A 430 7.84 -12.67 -7.51
C ARG A 430 7.25 -11.89 -6.34
N THR A 431 6.80 -12.62 -5.35
CA THR A 431 6.16 -12.08 -4.15
C THR A 431 7.21 -11.90 -3.07
N VAL A 432 7.13 -10.78 -2.33
CA VAL A 432 7.74 -10.68 -0.99
C VAL A 432 6.59 -10.42 -0.03
N CYS A 433 5.98 -11.49 0.46
CA CYS A 433 5.14 -11.37 1.64
C CYS A 433 6.07 -11.14 2.83
N ALA A 434 5.89 -10.03 3.56
CA ALA A 434 6.46 -9.90 4.90
C ALA A 434 6.05 -11.10 5.80
N GLY A 435 4.94 -11.77 5.48
CA GLY A 435 4.49 -13.00 6.13
C GLY A 435 4.99 -14.34 5.56
N GLU A 436 5.48 -14.43 4.31
CA GLU A 436 5.99 -15.73 3.77
C GLU A 436 7.49 -15.93 4.06
N ILE A 437 8.15 -14.91 4.62
CA ILE A 437 9.48 -15.04 5.23
C ILE A 437 9.37 -15.65 6.65
N LEU A 438 8.13 -15.87 7.15
CA LEU A 438 7.84 -16.37 8.51
C LEU A 438 7.45 -17.85 8.59
N ALA A 439 7.70 -18.64 7.53
CA ALA A 439 7.45 -20.09 7.51
C ALA A 439 8.74 -20.91 7.63
#